data_AF-A0A081CAJ9-F1
#
_entry.id   AF-A0A081CAJ9-F1
#
_cell.length_a   1.000
_cell.length_b   1.000
_cell.length_c   1.000
_cell.angle_alpha   90.00
_cell.angle_beta   90.00
_cell.angle_gamma   90.00
#
_symmetry.space_group_name_H-M   'P 1'
#
loop_
_entity.id
_entity.type
_entity.pdbx_description
1 polymer ?
#
loop_
_entity_poly.entity_id
_entity_poly.type
_entity_poly.pdbx_seq_one_letter_code
_entity_poly.pdbx_strand_id
1 'polypeptide(L)'
;MRVMKKFVRIALSLLLVVIVGSSGVPADPGSFENMVKIGNFYMDTYEFPNKIGEYPVTNVTWHEAKALCESVGKRLCTDAEWVMACRGPQGLRFPYGPVYDGTKCNSESRVDAPMRIGDAPKTCVSGYGVYDLNGNVWEWVGTTLEEGVMVRGGAWSSLSCAECALKLWIDAPYIKSDRGGFRCCK
;
A
#
# COMPACT_ATOMS: atom_id res chain seq x y z
N MET A 1 19.04 -49.19 58.75
CA MET A 1 18.70 -47.84 58.25
C MET A 1 18.38 -47.95 56.75
N ARG A 2 17.09 -48.03 56.39
CA ARG A 2 16.62 -48.19 55.00
C ARG A 2 16.55 -46.82 54.34
N VAL A 3 17.37 -46.55 53.33
CA VAL A 3 17.29 -45.31 52.53
C VAL A 3 16.41 -45.59 51.32
N MET A 4 15.22 -45.00 51.33
CA MET A 4 14.18 -45.13 50.31
C MET A 4 14.59 -44.42 49.02
N LYS A 5 14.54 -45.14 47.88
CA LYS A 5 14.69 -44.58 46.54
C LYS A 5 13.48 -43.71 46.20
N LYS A 6 13.65 -42.39 46.09
CA LYS A 6 12.63 -41.49 45.52
C LYS A 6 12.66 -41.62 44.00
N PHE A 7 11.60 -42.23 43.44
CA PHE A 7 11.30 -42.19 42.01
C PHE A 7 10.69 -40.83 41.68
N VAL A 8 11.40 -40.02 40.89
CA VAL A 8 10.84 -38.80 40.28
C VAL A 8 10.06 -39.23 39.04
N ARG A 9 8.73 -39.12 39.08
CA ARG A 9 7.88 -39.27 37.89
C ARG A 9 7.85 -37.94 37.15
N ILE A 10 8.49 -37.87 35.99
CA ILE A 10 8.35 -36.75 35.06
C ILE A 10 7.02 -36.95 34.32
N ALA A 11 6.03 -36.13 34.63
CA ALA A 11 4.79 -36.06 33.87
C ALA A 11 5.07 -35.25 32.60
N LEU A 12 5.04 -35.92 31.44
CA LEU A 12 5.13 -35.27 30.13
C LEU A 12 3.76 -34.66 29.83
N SER A 13 3.57 -33.37 30.11
CA SER A 13 2.37 -32.65 29.69
C SER A 13 2.39 -32.50 28.17
N LEU A 14 1.57 -33.30 27.47
CA LEU A 14 1.20 -33.03 26.09
C LEU A 14 0.42 -31.70 26.06
N LEU A 15 1.08 -30.62 25.67
CA LEU A 15 0.36 -29.43 25.21
C LEU A 15 -0.31 -29.80 23.88
N LEU A 16 -1.63 -29.99 23.93
CA LEU A 16 -2.47 -30.04 22.74
C LEU A 16 -2.37 -28.66 22.08
N VAL A 17 -1.58 -28.54 21.01
CA VAL A 17 -1.63 -27.37 20.13
C VAL A 17 -2.99 -27.44 19.44
N VAL A 18 -3.97 -26.70 19.98
CA VAL A 18 -5.19 -26.40 19.24
C VAL A 18 -4.75 -25.49 18.11
N ILE A 19 -4.50 -26.08 16.94
CA ILE A 19 -4.46 -25.35 15.69
C ILE A 19 -5.89 -24.83 15.52
N VAL A 20 -6.14 -23.60 15.95
CA VAL A 20 -7.30 -22.86 15.49
C VAL A 20 -7.04 -22.69 14.01
N GLY A 21 -7.60 -23.61 13.20
CA GLY A 21 -7.69 -23.41 11.78
C GLY A 21 -8.38 -22.06 11.61
N SER A 22 -7.62 -21.06 11.16
CA SER A 22 -8.22 -19.83 10.65
C SER A 22 -9.23 -20.31 9.63
N SER A 23 -10.52 -20.16 9.95
CA SER A 23 -11.61 -20.45 9.06
C SER A 23 -11.30 -19.71 7.78
N GLY A 24 -10.79 -20.43 6.78
CA GLY A 24 -10.53 -19.91 5.46
C GLY A 24 -11.89 -19.48 4.95
N VAL A 25 -12.16 -18.19 5.06
CA VAL A 25 -13.27 -17.57 4.34
C VAL A 25 -12.95 -17.89 2.87
N PRO A 26 -13.80 -18.67 2.17
CA PRO A 26 -13.53 -18.97 0.78
C PRO A 26 -13.41 -17.65 0.02
N ALA A 27 -12.35 -17.51 -0.78
CA ALA A 27 -12.18 -16.36 -1.66
C ALA A 27 -13.45 -16.23 -2.53
N ASP A 28 -14.10 -15.07 -2.44
CA ASP A 28 -15.22 -14.73 -3.31
C ASP A 28 -14.71 -14.77 -4.76
N PRO A 29 -15.34 -15.51 -5.69
CA PRO A 29 -14.95 -15.49 -7.10
C PRO A 29 -15.06 -14.10 -7.76
N GLY A 30 -15.62 -13.10 -7.06
CA GLY A 30 -15.55 -11.66 -7.38
C GLY A 30 -14.47 -10.85 -6.63
N SER A 31 -13.67 -11.44 -5.75
CA SER A 31 -12.58 -10.73 -5.07
C SER A 31 -11.46 -10.49 -6.07
N PHE A 32 -11.35 -9.26 -6.58
CA PHE A 32 -10.14 -8.80 -7.26
C PHE A 32 -8.99 -8.94 -6.26
N GLU A 33 -8.15 -9.97 -6.44
CA GLU A 33 -7.06 -10.25 -5.50
C GLU A 33 -6.27 -8.96 -5.24
N ASN A 34 -6.11 -8.64 -3.95
CA ASN A 34 -5.41 -7.46 -3.44
C ASN A 34 -5.99 -6.10 -3.87
N MET A 35 -7.29 -5.98 -4.16
CA MET A 35 -7.96 -4.66 -4.24
C MET A 35 -8.85 -4.39 -3.02
N VAL A 36 -8.93 -3.12 -2.63
CA VAL A 36 -9.78 -2.61 -1.57
C VAL A 36 -11.01 -1.94 -2.17
N LYS A 37 -12.20 -2.31 -1.72
CA LYS A 37 -13.44 -1.63 -2.08
C LYS A 37 -13.60 -0.33 -1.29
N ILE A 38 -13.77 0.79 -1.97
CA ILE A 38 -13.93 2.12 -1.38
C ILE A 38 -15.14 2.78 -2.02
N GLY A 39 -16.25 2.88 -1.28
CA GLY A 39 -17.50 3.39 -1.83
C GLY A 39 -17.97 2.60 -3.05
N ASN A 40 -17.91 3.25 -4.22
CA ASN A 40 -18.36 2.71 -5.51
C ASN A 40 -17.23 2.24 -6.45
N PHE A 41 -15.97 2.23 -6.00
CA PHE A 41 -14.83 1.78 -6.80
C PHE A 41 -13.96 0.79 -6.02
N TYR A 42 -13.02 0.15 -6.72
CA TYR A 42 -11.95 -0.64 -6.13
C TYR A 42 -10.60 0.03 -6.43
N MET A 43 -9.67 -0.04 -5.50
CA MET A 43 -8.28 0.42 -5.66
C MET A 43 -7.31 -0.70 -5.31
N ASP A 44 -6.19 -0.78 -6.01
CA ASP A 44 -5.09 -1.65 -5.63
C ASP A 44 -4.60 -1.37 -4.20
N THR A 45 -4.37 -2.44 -3.43
CA THR A 45 -3.90 -2.35 -2.05
C THR A 45 -2.52 -1.68 -1.97
N TYR A 46 -1.66 -1.95 -2.96
CA TYR A 46 -0.32 -1.39 -3.09
C TYR A 46 -0.12 -0.76 -4.47
N GLU A 47 1.03 -0.11 -4.67
CA GLU A 47 1.49 0.39 -5.96
C GLU A 47 1.59 -0.73 -6.99
N PHE A 48 1.47 -0.40 -8.28
CA PHE A 48 1.59 -1.36 -9.37
C PHE A 48 2.99 -2.03 -9.34
N PRO A 49 3.08 -3.38 -9.42
CA PRO A 49 2.09 -4.33 -9.93
C PRO A 49 1.12 -4.92 -8.89
N ASN A 50 0.99 -4.29 -7.72
CA ASN A 50 0.13 -4.73 -6.61
C ASN A 50 0.46 -6.17 -6.14
N LYS A 51 1.77 -6.43 -6.00
CA LYS A 51 2.32 -7.74 -5.65
C LYS A 51 3.45 -7.59 -4.63
N ILE A 52 3.24 -8.16 -3.44
CA ILE A 52 4.22 -8.13 -2.34
C ILE A 52 5.55 -8.76 -2.78
N GLY A 53 6.64 -8.12 -2.38
CA GLY A 53 8.01 -8.56 -2.68
C GLY A 53 8.55 -8.09 -4.04
N GLU A 54 7.72 -7.50 -4.90
CA GLU A 54 8.18 -6.78 -6.08
C GLU A 54 8.53 -5.33 -5.74
N TYR A 55 9.31 -4.66 -6.59
CA TYR A 55 9.44 -3.20 -6.53
C TYR A 55 8.27 -2.52 -7.26
N PRO A 56 7.83 -1.33 -6.79
CA PRO A 56 6.87 -0.53 -7.54
C PRO A 56 7.45 -0.19 -8.92
N VAL A 57 6.63 -0.29 -9.96
CA VAL A 57 7.04 0.13 -11.31
C VAL A 57 7.18 1.64 -11.33
N THR A 58 8.38 2.10 -11.71
CA THR A 58 8.72 3.52 -11.86
C THR A 58 9.31 3.80 -13.25
N ASN A 59 9.77 5.03 -13.51
CA ASN A 59 10.31 5.44 -14.81
C ASN A 59 9.31 5.24 -15.97
N VAL A 60 8.03 5.51 -15.68
CA VAL A 60 6.94 5.48 -16.65
C VAL A 60 6.32 6.86 -16.80
N THR A 61 5.93 7.16 -18.03
CA THR A 61 5.07 8.29 -18.35
C THR A 61 3.66 8.06 -17.81
N TRP A 62 2.85 9.12 -17.75
CA TRP A 62 1.43 8.99 -17.45
C TRP A 62 0.72 8.07 -18.46
N HIS A 63 1.09 8.15 -19.74
CA HIS A 63 0.52 7.31 -20.79
C HIS A 63 0.84 5.82 -20.60
N GLU A 64 2.08 5.49 -20.23
CA GLU A 64 2.49 4.12 -19.95
C GLU A 64 1.83 3.58 -18.67
N ALA A 65 1.75 4.39 -17.62
CA ALA A 65 1.03 4.03 -16.38
C ALA A 65 -0.44 3.69 -16.67
N LYS A 66 -1.12 4.55 -17.44
CA LYS A 66 -2.50 4.32 -17.88
C LYS A 66 -2.61 3.03 -18.71
N ALA A 67 -1.75 2.84 -19.70
CA ALA A 67 -1.76 1.65 -20.55
C ALA A 67 -1.48 0.36 -19.76
N LEU A 68 -0.61 0.39 -18.76
CA LEU A 68 -0.32 -0.75 -17.89
C LEU A 68 -1.55 -1.12 -17.05
N CYS A 69 -2.26 -0.16 -16.47
CA CYS A 69 -3.52 -0.45 -15.78
C CYS A 69 -4.57 -1.05 -16.73
N GLU A 70 -4.70 -0.51 -17.94
CA GLU A 70 -5.62 -1.02 -18.96
C GLU A 70 -5.28 -2.45 -19.38
N SER A 71 -3.99 -2.78 -19.50
CA SER A 71 -3.51 -4.12 -19.88
C SER A 71 -3.92 -5.23 -18.89
N VAL A 72 -4.20 -4.86 -17.63
CA VAL A 72 -4.67 -5.78 -16.58
C VAL A 72 -6.16 -5.61 -16.27
N GLY A 73 -6.92 -4.99 -17.18
CA GLY A 73 -8.38 -4.84 -17.05
C GLY A 73 -8.83 -3.89 -15.93
N LYS A 74 -7.99 -2.88 -15.66
CA LYS A 74 -8.21 -1.79 -14.69
C LYS A 74 -8.05 -0.44 -15.43
N ARG A 75 -7.98 0.65 -14.67
CA ARG A 75 -7.66 2.00 -15.15
C ARG A 75 -6.75 2.71 -14.15
N LEU A 76 -6.15 3.81 -14.55
CA LEU A 76 -5.51 4.69 -13.59
C LEU A 76 -6.57 5.26 -12.62
N CYS A 77 -6.19 5.45 -11.36
CA CYS A 77 -7.09 6.07 -10.39
C CYS A 77 -7.34 7.55 -10.73
N THR A 78 -8.56 8.03 -10.48
CA THR A 78 -8.82 9.47 -10.51
C THR A 78 -8.16 10.16 -9.31
N ASP A 79 -7.96 11.47 -9.42
CA ASP A 79 -7.46 12.31 -8.33
C ASP A 79 -8.30 12.17 -7.05
N ALA A 80 -9.63 12.20 -7.20
CA ALA A 80 -10.56 12.14 -6.08
C ALA A 80 -10.59 10.76 -5.40
N GLU A 81 -10.54 9.67 -6.16
CA GLU A 81 -10.46 8.31 -5.64
C GLU A 81 -9.18 8.10 -4.81
N TRP A 82 -8.04 8.58 -5.34
CA TRP A 82 -6.75 8.50 -4.65
C TRP A 82 -6.79 9.24 -3.30
N VAL A 83 -7.32 10.46 -3.28
CA VAL A 83 -7.46 11.25 -2.04
C VAL A 83 -8.39 10.55 -1.06
N MET A 84 -9.53 10.03 -1.52
CA MET A 84 -10.47 9.31 -0.66
C MET A 84 -9.80 8.10 -0.01
N ALA A 85 -9.07 7.31 -0.79
CA ALA A 85 -8.35 6.15 -0.31
C ALA A 85 -7.27 6.52 0.72
N CYS A 86 -6.52 7.60 0.46
CA CYS A 86 -5.45 8.05 1.36
C CYS A 86 -5.99 8.60 2.68
N ARG A 87 -6.97 9.51 2.61
CA ARG A 87 -7.50 10.15 3.82
C ARG A 87 -8.29 9.19 4.72
N GLY A 88 -8.78 8.10 4.15
CA GLY A 88 -9.60 7.14 4.87
C GLY A 88 -10.97 7.71 5.27
N PRO A 89 -11.82 6.90 5.92
CA PRO A 89 -13.17 7.31 6.31
C PRO A 89 -13.20 8.47 7.32
N GLN A 90 -12.11 8.68 8.07
CA GLN A 90 -11.99 9.79 9.03
C GLN A 90 -11.46 11.08 8.41
N GLY A 91 -11.12 11.10 7.11
CA GLY A 91 -10.67 12.31 6.43
C GLY A 91 -9.30 12.81 6.91
N LEU A 92 -8.41 11.91 7.31
CA LEU A 92 -7.10 12.22 7.90
C LEU A 92 -6.17 12.95 6.93
N ARG A 93 -5.16 13.63 7.49
CA ARG A 93 -4.14 14.37 6.72
C ARG A 93 -3.13 13.44 6.06
N PHE A 94 -2.73 12.40 6.81
CA PHE A 94 -1.89 11.29 6.38
C PHE A 94 -2.69 10.00 6.51
N PRO A 95 -2.35 8.92 5.78
CA PRO A 95 -3.13 7.68 5.84
C PRO A 95 -3.21 7.10 7.25
N TYR A 96 -2.17 7.31 8.05
CA TYR A 96 -2.04 6.80 9.41
C TYR A 96 -2.42 7.80 10.51
N GLY A 97 -2.79 9.05 10.19
CA GLY A 97 -3.07 10.04 11.24
C GLY A 97 -3.12 11.51 10.82
N PRO A 98 -3.42 12.41 11.77
CA PRO A 98 -3.46 13.85 11.53
C PRO A 98 -2.09 14.53 11.54
N VAL A 99 -1.06 13.89 12.13
CA VAL A 99 0.28 14.43 12.31
C VAL A 99 1.27 13.56 11.53
N TYR A 100 2.22 14.21 10.85
CA TYR A 100 3.29 13.52 10.13
C TYR A 100 4.17 12.73 11.10
N ASP A 101 4.51 11.50 10.72
CA ASP A 101 5.45 10.65 11.43
C ASP A 101 6.31 9.90 10.41
N GLY A 102 7.57 10.34 10.26
CA GLY A 102 8.53 9.79 9.30
C GLY A 102 8.92 8.34 9.55
N THR A 103 8.46 7.72 10.65
CA THR A 103 8.68 6.30 10.93
C THR A 103 7.57 5.40 10.39
N LYS A 104 6.45 5.97 9.92
CA LYS A 104 5.26 5.20 9.53
C LYS A 104 5.34 4.63 8.14
N CYS A 105 5.99 5.34 7.23
CA CYS A 105 6.06 5.02 5.81
C CYS A 105 7.46 5.35 5.26
N ASN A 106 7.74 4.88 4.05
CA ASN A 106 8.97 5.23 3.34
C ASN A 106 8.88 6.65 2.75
N SER A 107 8.84 7.71 3.55
CA SER A 107 8.84 9.11 3.05
C SER A 107 10.08 9.91 3.48
N GLU A 108 10.88 9.36 4.38
CA GLU A 108 12.14 9.90 4.89
C GLU A 108 13.24 8.82 4.84
N SER A 109 13.41 8.21 3.66
CA SER A 109 14.35 7.13 3.43
C SER A 109 15.79 7.56 3.58
N ARG A 110 16.62 6.67 4.14
CA ARG A 110 18.08 6.84 4.21
C ARG A 110 18.83 6.15 3.07
N VAL A 111 18.13 5.36 2.26
CA VAL A 111 18.70 4.53 1.19
C VAL A 111 18.47 5.18 -0.19
N ASP A 112 17.76 6.32 -0.23
CA ASP A 112 17.39 7.07 -1.43
C ASP A 112 16.78 6.18 -2.53
N ALA A 113 15.92 5.24 -2.14
CA ALA A 113 15.28 4.27 -3.02
C ALA A 113 13.87 3.88 -2.53
N PRO A 114 12.99 3.40 -3.43
CA PRO A 114 11.74 2.79 -3.01
C PRO A 114 12.01 1.48 -2.26
N MET A 115 11.13 1.15 -1.32
CA MET A 115 11.06 -0.17 -0.70
C MET A 115 10.27 -1.12 -1.61
N ARG A 116 10.50 -2.43 -1.46
CA ARG A 116 9.64 -3.42 -2.11
C ARG A 116 8.24 -3.33 -1.52
N ILE A 117 7.25 -3.64 -2.34
CA ILE A 117 5.85 -3.67 -1.95
C ILE A 117 5.68 -4.58 -0.74
N GLY A 118 5.08 -4.04 0.32
CA GLY A 118 4.83 -4.75 1.57
C GLY A 118 5.98 -4.76 2.57
N ASP A 119 7.16 -4.22 2.24
CA ASP A 119 8.30 -4.11 3.18
C ASP A 119 8.20 -2.88 4.09
N ALA A 120 7.46 -1.84 3.68
CA ALA A 120 7.21 -0.67 4.53
C ALA A 120 6.54 -1.09 5.86
N PRO A 121 6.69 -0.29 6.94
CA PRO A 121 6.03 -0.59 8.21
C PRO A 121 4.53 -0.83 8.00
N LYS A 122 3.97 -1.86 8.64
CA LYS A 122 2.54 -2.21 8.48
C LYS A 122 1.57 -1.12 8.94
N THR A 123 2.08 -0.08 9.60
CA THR A 123 1.36 1.14 9.94
C THR A 123 1.24 2.12 8.78
N CYS A 124 1.93 1.91 7.66
CA CYS A 124 1.76 2.69 6.44
C CYS A 124 0.49 2.29 5.70
N VAL A 125 -0.66 2.48 6.34
CA VAL A 125 -1.93 2.00 5.83
C VAL A 125 -3.03 3.01 6.15
N SER A 126 -3.93 3.23 5.20
CA SER A 126 -5.09 4.08 5.40
C SER A 126 -6.20 3.38 6.18
N GLY A 127 -7.18 4.13 6.68
CA GLY A 127 -8.36 3.56 7.33
C GLY A 127 -9.23 2.66 6.43
N TYR A 128 -8.99 2.63 5.11
CA TYR A 128 -9.60 1.67 4.20
C TYR A 128 -8.78 0.39 3.99
N GLY A 129 -7.53 0.34 4.47
CA GLY A 129 -6.64 -0.80 4.25
C GLY A 129 -5.76 -0.68 3.00
N VAL A 130 -5.60 0.53 2.44
CA VAL A 130 -4.69 0.78 1.31
C VAL A 130 -3.33 1.23 1.83
N TYR A 131 -2.27 0.60 1.35
CA TYR A 131 -0.91 0.80 1.85
C TYR A 131 -0.12 1.79 0.99
N ASP A 132 0.93 2.34 1.60
CA ASP A 132 2.01 3.07 0.91
C ASP A 132 1.54 4.33 0.16
N LEU A 133 0.40 4.92 0.55
CA LEU A 133 -0.11 6.18 0.00
C LEU A 133 0.63 7.43 0.52
N ASN A 134 1.62 7.26 1.41
CA ASN A 134 2.50 8.33 1.90
C ASN A 134 3.96 7.92 1.65
N GLY A 135 4.60 8.52 0.65
CA GLY A 135 5.96 8.20 0.26
C GLY A 135 6.04 6.99 -0.65
N ASN A 136 7.19 6.32 -0.58
CA ASN A 136 7.67 5.29 -1.48
C ASN A 136 7.85 5.85 -2.89
N VAL A 137 6.78 6.02 -3.66
CA VAL A 137 6.83 6.63 -4.99
C VAL A 137 5.67 7.62 -5.17
N TRP A 138 5.93 8.71 -5.88
CA TRP A 138 4.86 9.56 -6.39
C TRP A 138 3.96 8.74 -7.30
N GLU A 139 2.65 8.94 -7.22
CA GLU A 139 1.71 8.16 -8.02
C GLU A 139 0.98 9.01 -9.03
N TRP A 140 1.10 8.64 -10.31
CA TRP A 140 0.28 9.20 -11.38
C TRP A 140 -1.21 8.97 -11.10
N VAL A 141 -2.01 10.02 -11.28
CA VAL A 141 -3.48 9.99 -11.22
C VAL A 141 -4.09 10.74 -12.41
N GLY A 142 -5.40 10.57 -12.61
CA GLY A 142 -6.17 11.18 -13.70
C GLY A 142 -6.43 10.20 -14.83
N THR A 143 -7.65 10.18 -15.36
CA THR A 143 -8.04 9.19 -16.38
C THR A 143 -7.96 9.72 -17.81
N THR A 144 -8.01 11.05 -17.96
CA THR A 144 -7.88 11.76 -19.24
C THR A 144 -6.91 12.94 -19.11
N LEU A 145 -6.38 13.42 -20.24
CA LEU A 145 -5.54 14.62 -20.25
C LEU A 145 -6.33 15.90 -19.90
N GLU A 146 -7.64 15.91 -20.17
CA GLU A 146 -8.53 17.04 -19.88
C GLU A 146 -8.75 17.21 -18.37
N GLU A 147 -8.79 16.11 -17.61
CA GLU A 147 -8.81 16.12 -16.15
C GLU A 147 -7.49 16.63 -15.54
N GLY A 148 -6.42 16.63 -16.34
CA GLY A 148 -5.07 16.95 -15.90
C GLY A 148 -4.23 15.74 -15.57
N VAL A 149 -2.92 15.93 -15.69
CA VAL A 149 -1.91 14.92 -15.38
C VAL A 149 -1.21 15.35 -14.09
N MET A 150 -1.29 14.50 -13.08
CA MET A 150 -0.94 14.87 -11.73
C MET A 150 -0.26 13.72 -11.02
N VAL A 151 0.50 14.04 -9.97
CA VAL A 151 1.00 13.06 -9.02
C VAL A 151 0.59 13.36 -7.58
N ARG A 152 0.47 12.29 -6.80
CA ARG A 152 0.04 12.29 -5.39
C ARG A 152 1.01 11.48 -4.52
N GLY A 153 0.91 11.67 -3.20
CA GLY A 153 1.46 10.75 -2.20
C GLY A 153 2.93 10.94 -1.83
N GLY A 154 3.75 11.62 -2.63
CA GLY A 154 5.17 11.78 -2.33
C GLY A 154 5.99 10.52 -2.64
N ALA A 155 7.32 10.65 -2.67
CA ALA A 155 8.25 9.54 -2.80
C ALA A 155 9.07 9.34 -1.51
N TRP A 156 10.03 8.42 -1.56
CA TRP A 156 10.95 8.08 -0.46
C TRP A 156 11.73 9.25 0.16
N SER A 157 11.75 10.42 -0.48
CA SER A 157 12.46 11.61 -0.03
C SER A 157 11.54 12.84 0.10
N SER A 158 10.22 12.64 0.25
CA SER A 158 9.25 13.73 0.25
C SER A 158 8.90 14.26 1.65
N LEU A 159 9.35 13.61 2.72
CA LEU A 159 9.06 13.96 4.10
C LEU A 159 7.55 14.23 4.30
N SER A 160 7.20 15.34 4.97
CA SER A 160 5.82 15.77 5.18
C SER A 160 5.09 16.24 3.91
N CYS A 161 5.78 16.45 2.78
CA CYS A 161 5.15 16.76 1.49
C CYS A 161 4.46 15.52 0.86
N ALA A 162 4.52 14.36 1.51
CA ALA A 162 3.81 13.14 1.14
C ALA A 162 2.35 13.08 1.70
N GLU A 163 1.77 14.19 2.12
CA GLU A 163 0.40 14.22 2.68
C GLU A 163 -0.69 13.94 1.63
N CYS A 164 -1.85 13.44 2.08
CA CYS A 164 -2.91 12.99 1.17
C CYS A 164 -3.50 14.11 0.31
N ALA A 165 -3.53 15.34 0.82
CA ALA A 165 -4.16 16.48 0.15
C ALA A 165 -3.23 17.17 -0.86
N LEU A 166 -1.91 17.00 -0.72
CA LEU A 166 -0.94 17.61 -1.59
C LEU A 166 -1.00 16.94 -2.96
N LYS A 167 -0.97 17.77 -4.00
CA LYS A 167 -0.96 17.33 -5.39
C LYS A 167 0.03 18.18 -6.17
N LEU A 168 0.73 17.55 -7.10
CA LEU A 168 1.61 18.24 -8.04
C LEU A 168 1.03 18.07 -9.44
N TRP A 169 0.74 19.20 -10.07
CA TRP A 169 0.37 19.23 -11.49
C TRP A 169 1.62 19.05 -12.34
N ILE A 170 1.51 18.21 -13.37
CA ILE A 170 2.61 17.95 -14.28
C ILE A 170 2.13 18.28 -15.70
N ASP A 171 2.55 19.44 -16.20
CA ASP A 171 2.24 19.92 -17.57
C ASP A 171 3.04 19.19 -18.68
N ALA A 172 3.52 17.98 -18.37
CA ALA A 172 4.40 17.20 -19.23
C ALA A 172 4.13 15.68 -19.05
N PRO A 173 3.05 15.12 -19.65
CA PRO A 173 2.66 13.72 -19.45
C PRO A 173 3.69 12.68 -19.94
N TYR A 174 4.70 13.14 -20.69
CA TYR A 174 5.77 12.34 -21.27
C TYR A 174 7.03 12.28 -20.39
N ILE A 175 7.05 12.94 -19.23
CA ILE A 175 8.20 12.84 -18.31
C ILE A 175 8.19 11.50 -17.58
N LYS A 176 9.39 11.06 -17.22
CA LYS A 176 9.64 9.87 -16.41
C LYS A 176 10.51 10.27 -15.22
N SER A 177 10.33 9.58 -14.11
CA SER A 177 11.21 9.68 -12.96
C SER A 177 11.27 8.32 -12.27
N ASP A 178 12.43 8.01 -11.72
CA ASP A 178 12.66 6.91 -10.78
C ASP A 178 11.80 7.01 -9.51
N ARG A 179 11.34 8.22 -9.18
CA ARG A 179 10.41 8.52 -8.08
C ARG A 179 8.95 8.43 -8.48
N GLY A 180 8.64 8.31 -9.77
CA GLY A 180 7.27 8.32 -10.29
C GLY A 180 6.79 6.92 -10.67
N GLY A 181 5.77 6.43 -9.97
CA GLY A 181 5.03 5.21 -10.22
C GLY A 181 3.52 5.47 -10.29
N PHE A 182 2.71 4.47 -9.96
CA PHE A 182 1.25 4.54 -10.04
C PHE A 182 0.59 3.34 -9.35
N ARG A 183 -0.73 3.41 -9.19
CA ARG A 183 -1.60 2.25 -8.85
C ARG A 183 -2.90 2.29 -9.63
N CYS A 184 -3.58 1.16 -9.74
CA CYS A 184 -4.77 1.04 -10.57
C CYS A 184 -6.07 0.99 -9.76
N CYS A 185 -7.14 1.46 -10.39
CA CYS A 185 -8.51 1.44 -9.89
C CYS A 185 -9.44 0.69 -10.85
N LYS A 186 -10.60 0.29 -10.35
CA LYS A 186 -11.69 -0.31 -11.12
C LYS A 186 -13.02 0.28 -10.70
#